data_AF-A0A699UKI5-F1
#
_entry.id   AF-A0A699UKI5-F1
#
_cell.length_a   1.000
_cell.length_b   1.000
_cell.length_c   1.000
_cell.angle_alpha   90.00
_cell.angle_beta   90.00
_cell.angle_gamma   90.00
#
_symmetry.space_group_name_H-M   'P 1'
#
loop_
_entity.id
_entity.type
_entity.pdbx_description
1 polymer ?
#
loop_
_entity_poly.entity_id
_entity_poly.type
_entity_poly.pdbx_seq_one_letter_code
_entity_poly.pdbx_strand_id
1 'polypeptide(L)'
;RYQLKYDTCTLLDNALTWWNSQKRTIRTDAAYGLSWRELIKLMTKVYCPRNEIQKMETELWNLTVKNNDMATYTQRFQEHTMMCTKMVLKEKDWVEKFIGGLPNNI
;
A
#
# COMPACT_ATOMS: atom_id res chain seq x y z
N ARG A 1 25.97 7.73 4.29
CA ARG A 1 26.13 6.70 5.36
C ARG A 1 25.24 6.93 6.59
N TYR A 2 24.63 8.11 6.77
CA TYR A 2 23.74 8.39 7.92
C TYR A 2 22.27 8.65 7.58
N GLN A 3 21.88 8.61 6.30
CA GLN A 3 20.52 8.98 5.87
C GLN A 3 19.44 8.11 6.54
N LEU A 4 19.63 6.80 6.54
CA LEU A 4 18.72 5.85 7.22
C LEU A 4 18.59 6.10 8.72
N LYS A 5 19.64 6.61 9.37
CA LYS A 5 19.61 6.94 10.80
C LYS A 5 18.66 8.10 11.08
N TYR A 6 18.62 9.11 10.20
CA TYR A 6 17.68 10.23 10.30
C TYR A 6 16.28 9.82 9.86
N ASP A 7 16.15 9.07 8.76
CA ASP A 7 14.85 8.65 8.25
C ASP A 7 14.10 7.75 9.24
N THR A 8 14.81 6.89 9.97
CA THR A 8 14.18 6.02 10.97
C THR A 8 13.74 6.74 12.25
N CYS A 9 14.15 7.99 12.45
CA CYS A 9 13.65 8.83 13.54
C CYS A 9 12.21 9.31 13.30
N THR A 10 11.68 9.23 12.07
CA THR A 10 10.29 9.57 11.78
C THR A 10 9.32 8.41 12.06
N LEU A 11 9.83 7.21 12.39
CA LEU A 11 9.00 6.07 12.75
C LEU A 11 8.39 6.28 14.13
N LEU A 12 7.10 6.04 14.25
CA LEU A 12 6.34 6.19 15.49
C LEU A 12 5.77 4.83 15.95
N ASP A 13 5.48 4.72 17.25
CA ASP A 13 4.75 3.63 17.89
C ASP A 13 5.19 2.21 17.45
N ASN A 14 4.28 1.48 16.79
CA ASN A 14 4.48 0.12 16.33
C ASN A 14 5.59 0.01 15.29
N ALA A 15 5.76 1.02 14.43
CA ALA A 15 6.80 1.04 13.41
C ALA A 15 8.19 1.23 14.03
N LEU A 16 8.29 2.07 15.06
CA LEU A 16 9.53 2.25 15.82
C LEU A 16 9.90 0.97 16.58
N THR A 17 8.93 0.35 17.24
CA THR A 17 9.10 -0.92 17.97
C THR A 17 9.59 -2.02 17.02
N TRP A 18 8.96 -2.13 15.84
CA TRP A 18 9.38 -3.08 14.81
C TRP A 18 10.82 -2.82 14.33
N TRP A 19 11.16 -1.56 14.01
CA TRP A 19 12.50 -1.21 13.53
C TRP A 19 13.60 -1.53 14.57
N ASN A 20 13.32 -1.30 15.85
CA ASN A 20 14.23 -1.67 16.92
C ASN A 20 14.45 -3.19 17.00
N SER A 21 13.41 -3.99 16.75
CA SER A 21 13.54 -5.45 16.65
C SER A 21 14.37 -5.87 15.43
N GLN A 22 14.11 -5.28 14.25
CA GLN A 22 14.88 -5.57 13.03
C GLN A 22 16.37 -5.25 13.17
N LYS A 23 16.72 -4.12 13.81
CA LYS A 23 18.12 -3.76 14.12
C LYS A 23 18.82 -4.82 14.98
N ARG A 24 18.10 -5.44 15.93
CA ARG A 24 18.66 -6.53 16.76
C ARG A 24 18.89 -7.79 15.93
N THR A 25 17.95 -8.14 15.04
CA THR A 25 18.04 -9.33 14.18
C THR A 25 19.15 -9.22 13.13
N ILE A 26 19.28 -8.07 12.47
CA ILE A 26 20.24 -7.86 11.37
C ILE A 26 21.63 -7.46 11.88
N ARG A 27 21.75 -7.11 13.18
CA ARG A 27 22.85 -6.37 13.83
C ARG A 27 22.89 -4.90 13.42
N THR A 28 23.21 -4.05 14.40
CA THR A 28 23.11 -2.58 14.30
C THR A 28 23.96 -1.99 13.17
N ASP A 29 25.15 -2.53 12.97
CA ASP A 29 26.11 -2.11 11.93
C ASP A 29 25.61 -2.43 10.52
N ALA A 30 25.09 -3.64 10.31
CA ALA A 30 24.49 -4.04 9.04
C ALA A 30 23.14 -3.33 8.78
N ALA A 31 22.35 -3.06 9.82
CA ALA A 31 21.08 -2.36 9.68
C ALA A 31 21.24 -0.92 9.18
N TYR A 32 22.25 -0.17 9.65
CA TYR A 32 22.56 1.16 9.11
C TYR A 32 23.27 1.13 7.74
N GLY A 33 23.72 -0.05 7.31
CA GLY A 33 24.25 -0.28 5.96
C GLY A 33 23.17 -0.44 4.88
N LEU A 34 21.91 -0.65 5.27
CA LEU A 34 20.81 -0.80 4.31
C LEU A 34 20.60 0.49 3.50
N SER A 35 20.37 0.31 2.21
CA SER A 35 19.86 1.38 1.36
C SER A 35 18.39 1.69 1.70
N TRP A 36 17.94 2.90 1.39
CA TRP A 36 16.53 3.29 1.53
C TRP A 36 15.59 2.29 0.83
N ARG A 37 15.96 1.82 -0.35
CA ARG A 37 15.19 0.83 -1.12
C ARG A 37 15.04 -0.52 -0.38
N GLU A 38 16.07 -0.97 0.32
CA GLU A 38 16.02 -2.20 1.11
C GLU A 38 15.16 -2.03 2.36
N LEU A 39 15.25 -0.88 3.03
CA LEU A 39 14.37 -0.56 4.15
C LEU A 39 12.91 -0.53 3.71
N ILE A 40 12.58 0.15 2.61
CA ILE A 40 11.23 0.17 2.04
C ILE A 40 10.78 -1.27 1.73
N LYS A 41 11.64 -2.10 1.14
CA LYS A 41 11.31 -3.51 0.86
C LYS A 41 11.00 -4.31 2.14
N LEU A 42 11.73 -4.08 3.23
CA LEU A 42 11.46 -4.71 4.52
C LEU A 42 10.14 -4.21 5.13
N MET A 43 9.91 -2.90 5.12
CA MET A 43 8.67 -2.30 5.63
C MET A 43 7.45 -2.78 4.83
N THR A 44 7.53 -2.82 3.50
CA THR A 44 6.46 -3.32 2.63
C THR A 44 6.12 -4.78 2.96
N LYS A 45 7.10 -5.64 3.26
CA LYS A 45 6.80 -7.04 3.64
C LYS A 45 5.97 -7.16 4.91
N VAL A 46 6.12 -6.23 5.84
CA VAL A 46 5.47 -6.28 7.15
C VAL A 46 4.13 -5.54 7.15
N TYR A 47 4.09 -4.36 6.55
CA TYR A 47 2.92 -3.48 6.57
C TYR A 47 2.05 -3.54 5.32
N CYS A 48 2.54 -4.16 4.24
CA CYS A 48 1.76 -4.38 3.01
C CYS A 48 1.77 -5.88 2.67
N PRO A 49 1.21 -6.72 3.56
CA PRO A 49 1.23 -8.17 3.39
C PRO A 49 0.32 -8.58 2.22
N ARG A 50 0.70 -9.65 1.51
CA ARG A 50 0.06 -10.03 0.24
C ARG A 50 -1.43 -10.36 0.40
N ASN A 51 -1.84 -10.93 1.53
CA ASN A 51 -3.23 -11.27 1.81
C ASN A 51 -4.12 -10.02 1.92
N GLU A 52 -3.65 -8.96 2.58
CA GLU A 52 -4.39 -7.69 2.67
C GLU A 52 -4.48 -7.02 1.30
N ILE A 53 -3.39 -7.04 0.53
CA ILE A 53 -3.42 -6.58 -0.87
C ILE A 53 -4.45 -7.37 -1.67
N GLN A 54 -4.46 -8.71 -1.59
CA GLN A 54 -5.43 -9.56 -2.30
C GLN A 54 -6.88 -9.28 -1.89
N LYS A 55 -7.12 -9.00 -0.61
CA LYS A 55 -8.42 -8.59 -0.12
C LYS A 55 -8.86 -7.27 -0.75
N MET A 56 -7.98 -6.27 -0.78
CA MET A 56 -8.24 -4.99 -1.46
C MET A 56 -8.45 -5.17 -2.97
N GLU A 57 -7.64 -6.00 -3.64
CA GLU A 57 -7.81 -6.36 -5.06
C GLU A 57 -9.21 -6.97 -5.30
N THR A 58 -9.68 -7.84 -4.39
CA THR A 58 -11.00 -8.47 -4.44
C THR A 58 -12.13 -7.46 -4.19
N GLU A 59 -11.97 -6.58 -3.20
CA GLU A 59 -12.95 -5.53 -2.88
C GLU A 59 -13.09 -4.55 -4.05
N LEU A 60 -11.98 -4.15 -4.66
CA LEU A 60 -11.94 -3.33 -5.86
C LEU A 60 -12.68 -4.01 -7.03
N TRP A 61 -12.42 -5.30 -7.30
CA TRP A 61 -13.10 -6.03 -8.36
C TRP A 61 -14.62 -6.10 -8.17
N ASN A 62 -15.08 -6.20 -6.93
CA ASN A 62 -16.50 -6.25 -6.57
C ASN A 62 -17.09 -4.86 -6.25
N LEU A 63 -16.32 -3.78 -6.38
CA LEU A 63 -16.79 -2.43 -6.06
C LEU A 63 -17.84 -1.99 -7.08
N THR A 64 -19.00 -1.58 -6.58
CA THR A 64 -20.11 -0.99 -7.34
C THR A 64 -20.62 0.25 -6.61
N VAL A 65 -21.23 1.19 -7.32
CA VAL A 65 -21.92 2.32 -6.70
C VAL A 65 -23.06 1.80 -5.81
N LYS A 66 -23.16 2.35 -4.59
CA LYS A 66 -24.25 2.05 -3.65
C LYS A 66 -25.04 3.32 -3.39
N ASN A 67 -26.37 3.22 -3.35
CA ASN A 67 -27.28 4.32 -3.05
C ASN A 67 -27.05 5.59 -3.91
N ASN A 68 -26.58 5.44 -5.15
CA ASN A 68 -26.17 6.54 -6.03
C ASN A 68 -25.09 7.47 -5.44
N ASP A 69 -24.35 7.02 -4.42
CA ASP A 69 -23.25 7.78 -3.84
C ASP A 69 -21.97 7.60 -4.66
N MET A 70 -21.85 8.43 -5.69
CA MET A 70 -20.70 8.44 -6.60
C MET A 70 -19.43 8.96 -5.93
N ALA A 71 -19.55 9.86 -4.94
CA ALA A 71 -18.40 10.43 -4.24
C ALA A 71 -17.69 9.36 -3.41
N THR A 72 -18.44 8.60 -2.61
CA THR A 72 -17.89 7.49 -1.82
C THR A 72 -17.32 6.39 -2.71
N TYR A 73 -17.99 6.08 -3.84
CA TYR A 73 -17.47 5.12 -4.81
C TYR A 73 -16.11 5.56 -5.38
N THR A 74 -16.02 6.81 -5.84
CA THR A 74 -14.79 7.35 -6.46
C THR A 74 -13.64 7.40 -5.47
N GLN A 75 -13.90 7.85 -4.24
CA GLN A 75 -12.90 7.86 -3.18
C GLN A 75 -12.36 6.45 -2.91
N ARG A 76 -13.25 5.47 -2.69
CA ARG A 76 -12.83 4.09 -2.42
C ARG A 76 -12.08 3.48 -3.60
N PHE A 77 -12.52 3.75 -4.83
CA PHE A 77 -11.83 3.26 -6.02
C PHE A 77 -10.39 3.79 -6.08
N GLN A 78 -10.19 5.09 -5.83
CA GLN A 78 -8.87 5.72 -5.83
C GLN A 78 -7.96 5.17 -4.73
N GLU A 79 -8.47 5.04 -3.50
CA GLU A 79 -7.73 4.47 -2.37
C GLU A 79 -7.25 3.05 -2.68
N HIS A 80 -8.12 2.20 -3.25
CA HIS A 80 -7.78 0.83 -3.61
C HIS A 80 -6.80 0.77 -4.78
N THR A 81 -6.97 1.61 -5.81
CA THR A 81 -6.08 1.68 -6.98
C THR A 81 -4.66 2.08 -6.58
N MET A 82 -4.52 3.07 -5.69
CA MET A 82 -3.22 3.55 -5.22
C MET A 82 -2.45 2.48 -4.44
N MET A 83 -3.15 1.67 -3.66
CA MET A 83 -2.55 0.59 -2.87
C MET A 83 -2.30 -0.68 -3.72
N CYS A 84 -3.11 -0.90 -4.76
CA CYS A 84 -2.98 -1.99 -5.72
C CYS A 84 -2.09 -1.64 -6.93
N THR A 85 -1.13 -0.73 -6.79
CA THR A 85 -0.19 -0.32 -7.87
C THR A 85 0.67 -1.45 -8.43
N LYS A 86 0.70 -2.63 -7.78
CA LYS A 86 1.34 -3.85 -8.29
C LYS A 86 0.45 -4.67 -9.22
N MET A 87 -0.86 -4.39 -9.29
CA MET A 87 -1.68 -4.90 -10.38
C MET A 87 -1.16 -4.24 -11.66
N VAL A 88 -0.62 -5.05 -12.58
CA VAL A 88 -0.12 -4.57 -13.88
C VAL A 88 -1.33 -4.26 -14.76
N LEU A 89 -2.01 -3.18 -14.45
CA LEU A 89 -3.17 -2.67 -15.18
C LEU A 89 -2.77 -1.36 -15.85
N LYS A 90 -3.03 -1.27 -17.15
CA LYS A 90 -2.87 -0.03 -17.90
C LYS A 90 -3.97 0.94 -17.46
N GLU A 91 -3.74 2.23 -17.68
CA GLU A 91 -4.75 3.27 -17.40
C GLU A 91 -6.11 2.93 -18.01
N LYS A 92 -6.12 2.38 -19.24
CA LYS A 92 -7.33 1.91 -19.90
C LYS A 92 -8.10 0.86 -19.10
N ASP A 93 -7.40 -0.11 -18.50
CA ASP A 93 -8.02 -1.19 -17.73
C ASP A 93 -8.67 -0.63 -16.45
N TRP A 94 -8.05 0.39 -15.85
CA TRP A 94 -8.62 1.12 -14.70
C TRP A 94 -9.89 1.87 -15.06
N VAL A 95 -9.92 2.53 -16.22
CA VAL A 95 -11.11 3.24 -16.70
C VAL A 95 -12.26 2.26 -16.97
N GLU A 96 -11.99 1.15 -17.66
CA GLU A 96 -13.00 0.11 -17.91
C GLU A 96 -13.55 -0.45 -16.61
N LYS A 97 -12.69 -0.72 -15.62
CA LYS A 97 -13.13 -1.20 -14.31
C LYS A 97 -13.94 -0.13 -13.55
N PHE A 98 -13.57 1.14 -13.63
CA PHE A 98 -14.34 2.22 -13.01
C PHE A 98 -15.75 2.30 -13.59
N ILE A 99 -15.88 2.27 -14.93
CA ILE A 99 -17.16 2.31 -15.64
C ILE A 99 -18.01 1.08 -15.32
N GLY A 100 -17.41 -0.11 -15.24
CA GLY A 100 -18.14 -1.35 -14.94
C GLY A 100 -18.77 -1.40 -13.53
N GLY A 101 -18.39 -0.52 -12.61
CA GLY A 101 -19.03 -0.39 -11.30
C GLY A 101 -20.19 0.61 -11.25
N LEU A 102 -20.44 1.34 -12.35
CA LEU A 102 -21.53 2.32 -12.45
C LEU A 102 -22.89 1.63 -12.69
N PRO A 103 -24.00 2.22 -12.22
CA PRO A 103 -25.34 1.70 -12.50
C PRO A 103 -25.70 1.91 -13.98
N ASN A 104 -26.48 0.99 -14.56
CA ASN A 104 -26.85 1.00 -15.98
C ASN A 104 -27.75 2.18 -16.41
N ASN A 105 -28.25 2.96 -15.45
CA ASN A 105 -29.27 3.99 -15.63
C ASN A 105 -28.72 5.40 -15.39
N ILE A 106 -27.57 5.72 -15.98
CA ILE A 106 -27.03 7.09 -16.04
C ILE A 106 -28.00 7.99 -16.80
#